data_AF-A0A955XGH6-F1
#
_entry.id   AF-A0A955XGH6-F1
#
_cell.length_a   1.000
_cell.length_b   1.000
_cell.length_c   1.000
_cell.angle_alpha   90.00
_cell.angle_beta   90.00
_cell.angle_gamma   90.00
#
_symmetry.space_group_name_H-M   'P 1'
#
loop_
_entity.id
_entity.type
_entity.pdbx_description
1 polymer ?
#
loop_
_entity_poly.entity_id
_entity_poly.type
_entity_poly.pdbx_seq_one_letter_code
_entity_poly.pdbx_strand_id
1 'polypeptide(L)'
;MSRSAPRVPPRPLWAAIALVAALSGGASGASAAPAVAMKDGFPVTRPDQLYPLSEVRRGQRGVGYTVFSGDAVEPFDVEVLGIMEDMLGPGRSVILARLSGERIEFTGVIAGMSGSPVYIDGRLVGAVAYRFGAFTREPIAGITPIHDMLDTYGPEIDPSDKQPPKARAATAPPLYRGALPVSAFRG
;
A
#
# COMPACT_ATOMS: atom_id res chain seq x y z
N MET A 1 -71.47 14.15 -59.31
CA MET A 1 -71.92 15.21 -58.37
C MET A 1 -70.79 15.45 -57.36
N SER A 2 -70.37 16.71 -57.19
CA SER A 2 -69.54 17.31 -56.10
C SER A 2 -68.15 16.70 -55.79
N ARG A 3 -67.04 17.30 -56.26
CA ARG A 3 -66.19 18.35 -55.61
C ARG A 3 -65.45 17.91 -54.33
N SER A 4 -64.12 17.78 -54.40
CA SER A 4 -63.12 18.59 -53.64
C SER A 4 -61.74 17.90 -53.62
N ALA A 5 -60.71 18.61 -54.09
CA ALA A 5 -59.30 18.24 -53.92
C ALA A 5 -58.80 18.64 -52.50
N PRO A 6 -57.59 18.20 -52.08
CA PRO A 6 -57.26 17.87 -50.69
C PRO A 6 -56.70 19.04 -49.87
N ARG A 7 -56.89 19.01 -48.54
CA ARG A 7 -56.15 19.84 -47.59
C ARG A 7 -55.14 18.97 -46.84
N VAL A 8 -53.87 19.04 -47.25
CA VAL A 8 -52.73 18.50 -46.51
C VAL A 8 -52.41 19.46 -45.35
N PRO A 9 -52.37 19.01 -44.09
CA PRO A 9 -51.90 19.87 -43.00
C PRO A 9 -50.36 20.02 -43.06
N PRO A 10 -49.80 21.20 -42.73
CA PRO A 10 -48.35 21.39 -42.72
C PRO A 10 -47.71 20.59 -41.58
N ARG A 11 -46.74 19.74 -41.92
CA ARG A 11 -45.90 19.02 -40.96
C ARG A 11 -44.90 19.99 -40.33
N PRO A 12 -44.74 20.01 -38.98
CA PRO A 12 -43.80 20.91 -38.33
C PRO A 12 -42.35 20.43 -38.54
N LEU A 13 -41.49 21.38 -38.94
CA LEU A 13 -40.15 21.25 -39.54
C LEU A 13 -39.01 20.93 -38.56
N TRP A 14 -39.25 20.33 -37.39
CA TRP A 14 -38.23 20.23 -36.32
C TRP A 14 -37.72 18.81 -36.00
N ALA A 15 -38.17 17.76 -36.67
CA ALA A 15 -37.69 16.40 -36.41
C ALA A 15 -36.54 16.00 -37.36
N ALA A 16 -35.37 16.60 -37.15
CA ALA A 16 -34.12 16.25 -37.82
C ALA A 16 -33.14 15.60 -36.83
N ILE A 17 -32.60 14.45 -37.25
CA ILE A 17 -31.32 13.84 -36.83
C ILE A 17 -31.32 13.15 -35.45
N ALA A 18 -31.64 11.85 -35.46
CA ALA A 18 -31.10 10.92 -34.47
C ALA A 18 -29.69 10.51 -34.90
N LEU A 19 -28.69 11.09 -34.23
CA LEU A 19 -27.27 10.77 -34.37
C LEU A 19 -27.03 9.32 -33.90
N VAL A 20 -26.55 8.46 -34.80
CA VAL A 20 -26.08 7.11 -34.47
C VAL A 20 -24.75 7.24 -33.72
N ALA A 21 -24.81 7.15 -32.39
CA ALA A 21 -23.62 7.00 -31.56
C ALA A 21 -23.18 5.53 -31.58
N ALA A 22 -22.35 5.17 -32.56
CA ALA A 22 -21.59 3.93 -32.52
C ALA A 22 -20.48 4.08 -31.46
N LEU A 23 -20.81 3.68 -30.23
CA LEU A 23 -19.80 3.40 -29.20
C LEU A 23 -19.00 2.18 -29.63
N SER A 24 -17.90 2.40 -30.34
CA SER A 24 -16.80 1.45 -30.41
C SER A 24 -16.26 1.28 -28.99
N GLY A 25 -16.69 0.21 -28.33
CA GLY A 25 -16.20 -0.19 -27.01
C GLY A 25 -14.70 -0.39 -27.06
N GLY A 26 -13.97 0.59 -26.53
CA GLY A 26 -12.60 0.38 -26.09
C GLY A 26 -12.66 -0.54 -24.89
N ALA A 27 -12.37 -1.83 -25.09
CA ALA A 27 -12.00 -2.71 -24.01
C ALA A 27 -10.66 -2.20 -23.45
N SER A 28 -10.73 -1.28 -22.48
CA SER A 28 -9.61 -1.00 -21.58
C SER A 28 -9.27 -2.31 -20.90
N GLY A 29 -8.22 -2.97 -21.39
CA GLY A 29 -7.60 -4.10 -20.73
C GLY A 29 -7.03 -3.62 -19.41
N ALA A 30 -7.87 -3.58 -18.37
CA ALA A 30 -7.41 -3.69 -17.01
C ALA A 30 -6.80 -5.09 -16.89
N SER A 31 -5.51 -5.20 -17.18
CA SER A 31 -4.71 -6.35 -16.81
C SER A 31 -4.89 -6.47 -15.30
N ALA A 32 -5.70 -7.43 -14.86
CA ALA A 32 -5.86 -7.73 -13.45
C ALA A 32 -4.45 -7.96 -12.90
N ALA A 33 -4.01 -7.12 -11.96
CA ALA A 33 -2.76 -7.35 -11.26
C ALA A 33 -2.78 -8.81 -10.75
N PRO A 34 -1.71 -9.58 -10.93
CA PRO A 34 -1.74 -11.00 -10.60
C PRO A 34 -2.09 -11.16 -9.12
N ALA A 35 -3.03 -12.07 -8.84
CA ALA A 35 -3.55 -12.28 -7.50
C ALA A 35 -2.46 -12.83 -6.58
N VAL A 36 -2.30 -12.23 -5.40
CA VAL A 36 -1.40 -12.72 -4.35
C VAL A 36 -1.95 -14.07 -3.85
N ALA A 37 -1.09 -15.08 -3.82
CA ALA A 37 -1.48 -16.41 -3.34
C ALA A 37 -1.72 -16.37 -1.82
N MET A 38 -2.75 -17.07 -1.35
CA MET A 38 -3.13 -17.15 0.06
C MET A 38 -3.07 -18.59 0.55
N LYS A 39 -2.58 -18.82 1.76
CA LYS A 39 -2.63 -20.09 2.46
C LYS A 39 -3.06 -19.85 3.91
N ASP A 40 -4.07 -20.57 4.37
CA ASP A 40 -4.61 -20.45 5.73
C ASP A 40 -5.01 -19.01 6.12
N GLY A 41 -5.42 -18.19 5.13
CA GLY A 41 -5.78 -16.79 5.32
C GLY A 41 -4.61 -15.79 5.26
N PHE A 42 -3.38 -16.26 5.08
CA PHE A 42 -2.18 -15.40 5.01
C PHE A 42 -1.58 -15.38 3.60
N PRO A 43 -1.01 -14.25 3.16
CA PRO A 43 -0.36 -14.19 1.87
C PRO A 43 0.94 -15.01 1.88
N VAL A 44 1.13 -15.81 0.85
CA VAL A 44 2.32 -16.65 0.66
C VAL A 44 3.08 -16.20 -0.58
N THR A 45 4.40 -16.08 -0.43
CA THR A 45 5.31 -15.64 -1.48
C THR A 45 6.29 -16.75 -1.80
N ARG A 46 6.52 -16.99 -3.10
CA ARG A 46 7.61 -17.85 -3.57
C ARG A 46 8.85 -17.02 -3.95
N PRO A 47 10.06 -17.59 -3.92
CA PRO A 47 11.28 -16.85 -4.28
C PRO A 47 11.28 -16.21 -5.68
N ASP A 48 10.55 -16.78 -6.64
CA ASP A 48 10.36 -16.24 -7.99
C ASP A 48 9.37 -15.06 -8.06
N GLN A 49 8.67 -14.77 -6.96
CA GLN A 49 7.66 -13.73 -6.85
C GLN A 49 8.17 -12.51 -6.05
N LEU A 50 9.48 -12.31 -5.97
CA LEU A 50 10.06 -11.13 -5.35
C LEU A 50 10.05 -9.95 -6.34
N TYR A 51 9.69 -8.77 -5.85
CA TYR A 51 9.71 -7.53 -6.62
C TYR A 51 11.06 -6.81 -6.39
N PRO A 52 11.89 -6.59 -7.42
CA PRO A 52 13.22 -6.03 -7.25
C PRO A 52 13.15 -4.55 -6.88
N LEU A 53 13.98 -4.15 -5.92
CA LEU A 53 14.04 -2.75 -5.45
C LEU A 53 14.37 -1.78 -6.59
N SER A 54 15.20 -2.20 -7.54
CA SER A 54 15.59 -1.40 -8.72
C SER A 54 14.44 -1.10 -9.69
N GLU A 55 13.34 -1.87 -9.64
CA GLU A 55 12.12 -1.64 -10.43
C GLU A 55 11.09 -0.81 -9.68
N VAL A 56 11.32 -0.48 -8.40
CA VAL A 56 10.40 0.34 -7.62
C VAL A 56 10.44 1.78 -8.14
N ARG A 57 9.27 2.38 -8.36
CA ARG A 57 9.09 3.73 -8.87
C ARG A 57 8.01 4.46 -8.08
N ARG A 58 8.18 5.78 -7.93
CA ARG A 58 7.15 6.65 -7.37
C ARG A 58 5.85 6.55 -8.19
N GLY A 59 4.72 6.54 -7.49
CA GLY A 59 3.38 6.45 -8.06
C GLY A 59 2.92 5.02 -8.32
N GLN A 60 3.77 4.01 -8.13
CA GLN A 60 3.35 2.62 -8.20
C GLN A 60 2.34 2.30 -7.10
N ARG A 61 1.35 1.49 -7.47
CA ARG A 61 0.32 1.01 -6.56
C ARG A 61 0.59 -0.43 -6.17
N GLY A 62 0.28 -0.74 -4.93
CA GLY A 62 0.42 -2.06 -4.36
C GLY A 62 -0.68 -2.35 -3.34
N VAL A 63 -0.64 -3.56 -2.82
CA VAL A 63 -1.53 -4.02 -1.76
C VAL A 63 -0.67 -4.56 -0.64
N GLY A 64 -0.92 -4.08 0.58
CA GLY A 64 -0.38 -4.67 1.78
C GLY A 64 -1.44 -5.48 2.53
N TYR A 65 -0.99 -6.39 3.38
CA TYR A 65 -1.88 -7.21 4.20
C TYR A 65 -1.50 -7.08 5.67
N THR A 66 -2.46 -6.82 6.54
CA THR A 66 -2.22 -6.67 7.98
C THR A 66 -3.39 -7.19 8.80
N VAL A 67 -3.16 -7.41 10.09
CA VAL A 67 -4.23 -7.76 11.04
C VAL A 67 -4.49 -6.53 11.91
N PHE A 68 -5.59 -5.83 11.67
CA PHE A 68 -5.95 -4.64 12.45
C PHE A 68 -6.58 -4.99 13.81
N SER A 69 -7.27 -6.13 13.90
CA SER A 69 -7.89 -6.63 15.15
C SER A 69 -8.23 -8.11 15.03
N GLY A 70 -8.12 -8.86 16.13
CA GLY A 70 -8.35 -10.30 16.14
C GLY A 70 -7.25 -11.05 15.41
N ASP A 71 -7.64 -11.91 14.47
CA ASP A 71 -6.79 -12.80 13.68
C ASP A 71 -7.04 -12.67 12.16
N ALA A 72 -7.99 -11.82 11.75
CA ALA A 72 -8.34 -11.64 10.35
C ALA A 72 -7.31 -10.77 9.60
N VAL A 73 -6.76 -11.32 8.53
CA VAL A 73 -5.89 -10.59 7.61
C VAL A 73 -6.74 -9.75 6.65
N GLU A 74 -6.43 -8.46 6.58
CA GLU A 74 -7.14 -7.50 5.76
C GLU A 74 -6.18 -6.76 4.82
N PRO A 75 -6.62 -6.50 3.57
CA PRO A 75 -5.83 -5.74 2.62
C PRO A 75 -5.88 -4.24 2.93
N PHE A 76 -4.83 -3.54 2.55
CA PHE A 76 -4.78 -2.09 2.46
C PHE A 76 -4.04 -1.65 1.21
N ASP A 77 -4.39 -0.47 0.71
CA ASP A 77 -3.78 0.08 -0.49
C ASP A 77 -2.45 0.76 -0.15
N VAL A 78 -1.51 0.66 -1.09
CA VAL A 78 -0.18 1.24 -0.97
C VAL A 78 0.12 2.07 -2.22
N GLU A 79 0.61 3.28 -2.03
CA GLU A 79 1.18 4.11 -3.09
C GLU A 79 2.63 4.46 -2.77
N VAL A 80 3.56 4.11 -3.65
CA VAL A 80 4.98 4.40 -3.48
C VAL A 80 5.24 5.89 -3.65
N LEU A 81 5.77 6.54 -2.63
CA LEU A 81 6.18 7.95 -2.65
C LEU A 81 7.63 8.12 -3.11
N GLY A 82 8.48 7.11 -2.88
CA GLY A 82 9.88 7.12 -3.29
C GLY A 82 10.72 6.10 -2.53
N ILE A 83 12.03 6.15 -2.73
CA ILE A 83 13.02 5.31 -2.05
C ILE A 83 13.97 6.25 -1.30
N MET A 84 14.21 5.97 -0.03
CA MET A 84 15.27 6.57 0.77
C MET A 84 16.46 5.62 0.77
N GLU A 85 17.43 5.91 -0.08
CA GLU A 85 18.67 5.14 -0.17
C GLU A 85 19.51 5.33 1.10
N ASP A 86 20.18 4.26 1.53
CA ASP A 86 21.11 4.22 2.67
C ASP A 86 20.57 4.72 4.02
N MET A 87 19.25 4.80 4.18
CA MET A 87 18.62 5.33 5.39
C MET A 87 18.99 4.54 6.65
N LEU A 88 19.13 3.21 6.52
CA LEU A 88 19.46 2.31 7.63
C LEU A 88 20.94 1.90 7.63
N GLY A 89 21.78 2.58 6.85
CA GLY A 89 23.19 2.28 6.62
C GLY A 89 23.50 1.95 5.15
N PRO A 90 24.78 1.79 4.78
CA PRO A 90 25.18 1.54 3.40
C PRO A 90 24.51 0.31 2.79
N GLY A 91 23.87 0.48 1.63
CA GLY A 91 23.11 -0.54 0.92
C GLY A 91 21.75 -0.87 1.53
N ARG A 92 21.30 -0.16 2.58
CA ARG A 92 20.04 -0.44 3.28
C ARG A 92 19.03 0.66 3.08
N SER A 93 18.12 0.42 2.15
CA SER A 93 17.16 1.41 1.69
C SER A 93 15.81 1.24 2.39
N VAL A 94 14.99 2.28 2.37
CA VAL A 94 13.60 2.24 2.83
C VAL A 94 12.69 2.76 1.73
N ILE A 95 11.66 2.01 1.40
CA ILE A 95 10.63 2.47 0.48
C ILE A 95 9.64 3.32 1.28
N LEU A 96 9.44 4.56 0.87
CA LEU A 96 8.40 5.42 1.42
C LEU A 96 7.09 5.14 0.68
N ALA A 97 6.04 4.86 1.44
CA ALA A 97 4.72 4.65 0.87
C ALA A 97 3.63 5.36 1.67
N ARG A 98 2.62 5.82 0.95
CA ARG A 98 1.34 6.28 1.50
C ARG A 98 0.42 5.07 1.57
N LEU A 99 -0.17 4.85 2.74
CA LEU A 99 -1.15 3.79 2.93
C LEU A 99 -2.57 4.36 2.78
N SER A 100 -3.51 3.57 2.30
CA SER A 100 -4.93 3.96 2.28
C SER A 100 -5.82 2.74 2.43
N GLY A 101 -7.11 2.99 2.69
CA GLY A 101 -8.10 1.95 2.95
C GLY A 101 -8.98 2.33 4.14
N GLU A 102 -10.17 1.74 4.20
CA GLU A 102 -11.24 2.13 5.13
C GLU A 102 -10.73 2.24 6.57
N ARG A 103 -9.99 1.24 7.06
CA ARG A 103 -9.43 1.27 8.43
C ARG A 103 -8.30 2.28 8.59
N ILE A 104 -7.40 2.39 7.60
CA ILE A 104 -6.21 3.24 7.67
C ILE A 104 -6.56 4.72 7.71
N GLU A 105 -7.64 5.13 7.06
CA GLU A 105 -8.10 6.53 7.10
C GLU A 105 -8.44 6.98 8.53
N PHE A 106 -8.91 6.06 9.38
CA PHE A 106 -9.23 6.36 10.79
C PHE A 106 -8.06 6.09 11.74
N THR A 107 -7.29 5.03 11.51
CA THR A 107 -6.24 4.59 12.44
C THR A 107 -4.86 5.19 12.14
N GLY A 108 -4.62 5.59 10.90
CA GLY A 108 -3.29 5.82 10.37
C GLY A 108 -2.41 4.56 10.42
N VAL A 109 -1.08 4.75 10.33
CA VAL A 109 -0.10 3.68 10.58
C VAL A 109 0.02 3.49 12.08
N ILE A 110 -0.54 2.40 12.63
CA ILE A 110 -0.51 2.11 14.07
C ILE A 110 0.66 1.20 14.46
N ALA A 111 1.05 1.27 15.74
CA ALA A 111 1.94 0.27 16.32
C ALA A 111 1.30 -1.12 16.18
N GLY A 112 2.03 -2.07 15.58
CA GLY A 112 1.52 -3.42 15.27
C GLY A 112 1.44 -3.74 13.78
N MET A 113 1.45 -2.73 12.89
CA MET A 113 1.55 -2.98 11.44
C MET A 113 2.95 -3.41 10.98
N SER A 114 3.95 -3.39 11.87
CA SER A 114 5.31 -3.84 11.54
C SER A 114 5.29 -5.33 11.16
N GLY A 115 5.96 -5.67 10.05
CA GLY A 115 5.96 -7.01 9.46
C GLY A 115 4.85 -7.26 8.45
N SER A 116 3.93 -6.31 8.22
CA SER A 116 2.86 -6.46 7.22
C SER A 116 3.47 -6.55 5.81
N PRO A 117 3.28 -7.66 5.06
CA PRO A 117 3.86 -7.81 3.74
C PRO A 117 3.16 -6.90 2.72
N VAL A 118 3.95 -6.32 1.82
CA VAL A 118 3.50 -5.42 0.76
C VAL A 118 3.85 -5.98 -0.60
N TYR A 119 2.90 -5.92 -1.53
CA TYR A 119 2.99 -6.47 -2.86
C TYR A 119 2.78 -5.39 -3.92
N ILE A 120 3.57 -5.44 -4.99
CA ILE A 120 3.37 -4.66 -6.23
C ILE A 120 3.26 -5.69 -7.35
N ASP A 121 2.22 -5.58 -8.18
CA ASP A 121 1.95 -6.54 -9.25
C ASP A 121 2.00 -8.00 -8.77
N GLY A 122 1.37 -8.28 -7.63
CA GLY A 122 1.32 -9.61 -7.00
C GLY A 122 2.66 -10.17 -6.51
N ARG A 123 3.74 -9.39 -6.60
CA ARG A 123 5.09 -9.77 -6.17
C ARG A 123 5.46 -9.05 -4.87
N LEU A 124 6.11 -9.75 -3.96
CA LEU A 124 6.49 -9.22 -2.65
C LEU A 124 7.62 -8.21 -2.80
N VAL A 125 7.36 -6.95 -2.42
CA VAL A 125 8.38 -5.88 -2.43
C VAL A 125 9.07 -5.73 -1.08
N GLY A 126 8.37 -6.01 0.02
CA GLY A 126 8.92 -5.82 1.36
C GLY A 126 7.87 -5.90 2.46
N ALA A 127 8.22 -5.42 3.65
CA ALA A 127 7.33 -5.37 4.80
C ALA A 127 7.30 -3.98 5.44
N VAL A 128 6.13 -3.55 5.91
CA VAL A 128 5.98 -2.32 6.69
C VAL A 128 6.85 -2.42 7.95
N ALA A 129 7.66 -1.41 8.24
CA ALA A 129 8.59 -1.40 9.37
C ALA A 129 8.50 -0.14 10.22
N TYR A 130 8.17 1.01 9.60
CA TYR A 130 8.21 2.31 10.26
C TYR A 130 6.99 3.15 9.94
N ARG A 131 6.63 4.05 10.86
CA ARG A 131 5.74 5.16 10.59
C ARG A 131 6.58 6.42 10.39
N PHE A 132 6.36 7.12 9.28
CA PHE A 132 6.95 8.44 9.04
C PHE A 132 5.92 9.53 9.29
N GLY A 133 6.33 10.59 9.99
CA GLY A 133 5.47 11.72 10.30
C GLY A 133 4.54 11.43 11.46
N ALA A 134 5.04 11.56 12.70
CA ALA A 134 4.23 11.43 13.91
C ALA A 134 3.03 12.41 13.94
N PHE A 135 3.12 13.52 13.19
CA PHE A 135 2.17 14.63 13.14
C PHE A 135 1.57 14.90 11.74
N THR A 136 1.88 14.07 10.74
CA THR A 136 1.32 14.22 9.39
C THR A 136 -0.05 13.55 9.34
N ARG A 137 -1.06 14.24 8.79
CA ARG A 137 -2.42 13.69 8.60
C ARG A 137 -2.45 12.52 7.62
N GLU A 138 -1.44 12.42 6.77
CA GLU A 138 -1.28 11.36 5.80
C GLU A 138 -0.56 10.16 6.42
N PRO A 139 -1.10 8.94 6.30
CA PRO A 139 -0.49 7.72 6.82
C PRO A 139 0.71 7.29 5.97
N ILE A 140 1.88 7.86 6.24
CA ILE A 140 3.13 7.51 5.56
C ILE A 140 3.87 6.41 6.33
N ALA A 141 4.20 5.34 5.64
CA ALA A 141 4.93 4.20 6.16
C ALA A 141 6.29 4.01 5.47
N GLY A 142 7.23 3.47 6.23
CA GLY A 142 8.48 2.93 5.74
C GLY A 142 8.35 1.43 5.54
N ILE A 143 8.68 0.97 4.34
CA ILE A 143 8.72 -0.43 3.98
C ILE A 143 10.18 -0.84 3.85
N THR A 144 10.60 -1.86 4.58
CA THR A 144 11.91 -2.50 4.41
C THR A 144 11.84 -3.41 3.18
N PRO A 145 12.70 -3.20 2.16
CA PRO A 145 12.74 -4.05 0.98
C PRO A 145 13.01 -5.52 1.34
N ILE A 146 12.40 -6.45 0.62
CA ILE A 146 12.60 -7.88 0.87
C ILE A 146 14.07 -8.31 0.65
N HIS A 147 14.79 -7.63 -0.23
CA HIS A 147 16.20 -7.92 -0.53
C HIS A 147 17.08 -7.68 0.70
N ASP A 148 16.93 -6.53 1.36
CA ASP A 148 17.62 -6.18 2.60
C ASP A 148 17.32 -7.18 3.73
N MET A 149 16.09 -7.73 3.76
CA MET A 149 15.71 -8.77 4.71
C MET A 149 16.43 -10.08 4.40
N LEU A 150 16.43 -10.52 3.13
CA LEU A 150 17.09 -11.75 2.70
C LEU A 150 18.61 -11.69 2.88
N ASP A 151 19.24 -10.55 2.61
CA ASP A 151 20.69 -10.35 2.81
C ASP A 151 21.11 -10.46 4.28
N THR A 152 20.17 -10.27 5.21
CA THR A 152 20.42 -10.41 6.65
C THR A 152 20.40 -11.87 7.11
N TYR A 153 19.70 -12.75 6.37
CA TYR A 153 19.71 -14.19 6.60
C TYR A 153 20.75 -14.83 5.66
N GLY A 154 21.98 -15.01 6.17
CA GLY A 154 23.01 -15.80 5.49
C GLY A 154 22.56 -17.24 5.17
N PRO A 155 23.38 -18.04 4.46
CA PRO A 155 22.98 -19.35 3.98
C PRO A 155 22.52 -20.25 5.15
N GLU A 156 21.25 -20.67 5.06
CA GLU A 156 20.59 -21.72 5.82
C GLU A 156 20.65 -21.59 7.37
N ILE A 157 19.49 -21.30 7.98
CA ILE A 157 19.29 -21.61 9.40
C ILE A 157 19.28 -23.13 9.51
N ASP A 158 20.37 -23.71 10.02
CA ASP A 158 20.38 -25.11 10.45
C ASP A 158 19.27 -25.28 11.51
N PRO A 159 18.24 -26.12 11.29
CA PRO A 159 17.16 -26.31 12.24
C PRO A 159 17.64 -26.90 13.59
N SER A 160 18.91 -27.31 13.71
CA SER A 160 19.55 -27.71 14.96
C SER A 160 20.13 -26.54 15.78
N ASP A 161 20.23 -25.33 15.23
CA ASP A 161 20.66 -24.14 15.97
C ASP A 161 19.54 -23.61 16.89
N LYS A 162 19.51 -24.13 18.12
CA LYS A 162 18.58 -23.73 19.19
C LYS A 162 18.88 -22.35 19.81
N GLN A 163 19.78 -21.57 19.23
CA GLN A 163 20.18 -20.29 19.80
C GLN A 163 19.31 -19.17 19.22
N PRO A 164 18.42 -18.53 20.01
CA PRO A 164 17.70 -17.37 19.52
C PRO A 164 18.70 -16.27 19.11
N PRO A 165 18.44 -15.52 18.03
CA PRO A 165 19.32 -14.44 17.61
C PRO A 165 19.51 -13.49 18.79
N LYS A 166 20.78 -13.28 19.18
CA LYS A 166 21.12 -12.40 20.31
C LYS A 166 20.47 -11.04 20.06
N ALA A 167 19.50 -10.68 20.90
CA ALA A 167 18.95 -9.34 20.94
C ALA A 167 20.13 -8.37 21.12
N ARG A 168 20.47 -7.61 20.08
CA ARG A 168 21.31 -6.44 20.26
C ARG A 168 20.52 -5.52 21.17
N ALA A 169 20.97 -5.42 22.43
CA ALA A 169 20.37 -4.57 23.43
C ALA A 169 20.11 -3.20 22.81
N ALA A 170 18.85 -2.78 22.84
CA ALA A 170 18.45 -1.44 22.45
C ALA A 170 19.20 -0.44 23.35
N THR A 171 20.24 0.19 22.81
CA THR A 171 20.87 1.33 23.49
C THR A 171 19.83 2.45 23.44
N ALA A 172 19.16 2.69 24.56
CA ALA A 172 18.21 3.79 24.69
C ALA A 172 18.90 5.12 24.33
N PRO A 173 18.23 6.05 23.63
CA PRO A 173 18.80 7.38 23.40
C PRO A 173 19.00 8.10 24.75
N PRO A 174 20.03 8.96 24.88
CA PRO A 174 20.33 9.63 26.14
C PRO A 174 19.15 10.52 26.55
N LEU A 175 18.61 10.25 27.75
CA LEU A 175 17.57 11.06 28.37
C LEU A 175 18.11 12.48 28.59
N TYR A 176 17.40 13.47 28.04
CA TYR A 176 17.68 14.90 28.21
C TYR A 176 17.63 15.24 29.71
N ARG A 177 18.78 15.55 30.30
CA ARG A 177 18.90 15.93 31.72
C ARG A 177 18.45 17.37 31.91
N GLY A 178 17.15 17.56 32.07
CA GLY A 178 16.53 18.85 32.40
C GLY A 178 15.38 18.64 33.37
N ALA A 179 15.68 18.28 34.62
CA ALA A 179 14.70 18.24 35.70
C ALA A 179 14.34 19.67 36.11
N LEU A 180 13.14 20.12 35.79
CA LEU A 180 12.49 21.21 36.50
C LEU A 180 11.84 20.63 37.77
N PRO A 181 12.13 21.12 38.97
CA PRO A 181 11.47 20.63 40.18
C PRO A 181 10.00 21.07 40.20
N VAL A 182 9.09 20.09 40.12
CA VAL A 182 7.66 20.26 40.41
C VAL A 182 7.50 20.25 41.93
N SER A 183 7.72 21.40 42.57
CA SER A 183 7.34 21.63 43.97
C SER A 183 6.98 23.11 44.16
N ALA A 184 5.90 23.52 43.49
CA ALA A 184 5.22 24.78 43.75
C ALA A 184 3.74 24.62 43.42
N PHE A 185 3.05 23.73 44.14
CA PHE A 185 1.59 23.71 44.19
C PHE A 185 1.13 23.32 45.59
N ARG A 186 0.70 24.37 46.33
CA ARG A 186 -0.43 24.41 47.26
C ARG A 186 -0.19 24.08 48.74
N GLY A 187 -0.57 25.05 49.59
CA GLY A 187 -1.20 24.84 50.91
C GLY A 187 -0.30 25.07 52.10
#